data_AF-A0A960RYQ5-F1
#
_entry.id   AF-A0A960RYQ5-F1
#
_cell.length_a   1.000
_cell.length_b   1.000
_cell.length_c   1.000
_cell.angle_alpha   90.00
_cell.angle_beta   90.00
_cell.angle_gamma   90.00
#
_symmetry.space_group_name_H-M   'P 1'
#
loop_
_entity.id
_entity.type
_entity.pdbx_description
1 polymer ?
#
loop_
_entity_poly.entity_id
_entity_poly.type
_entity_poly.pdbx_seq_one_letter_code
_entity_poly.pdbx_strand_id
1 'polypeptide(L)'
;MFNRILVIIFFFSSLSAAAPYTHAYLTKRLFEEFPYYTPQERQAFMVGTLFPDIRYLGEAKRHDTHINHVTLEAVLNESDPFRAGVLFHSYVDEKREALLVEKGVYDPVRKTIPVHTATFIKLVEDEVLCREKNYSDVIVALISILPGEKQYQISESTLNKWHKLLTLYFISSPSFSLNVITLLNKGVGGISAEELKNWNVHLKPMSQEGILNAWTVDLVKYFEDDFSKHKIALVP
;
A
#
# COMPACT_ATOMS: atom_id res chain seq x y z
N MET A 1 -8.05 -29.57 3.48
CA MET A 1 -6.90 -28.92 2.80
C MET A 1 -7.35 -27.96 1.68
N PHE A 2 -8.39 -28.27 0.91
CA PHE A 2 -8.92 -27.42 -0.18
C PHE A 2 -9.45 -26.03 0.24
N ASN A 3 -10.03 -25.88 1.44
CA ASN A 3 -10.57 -24.59 1.91
C ASN A 3 -9.51 -23.52 2.26
N ARG A 4 -8.22 -23.86 2.38
CA ARG A 4 -7.16 -22.87 2.64
C ARG A 4 -6.56 -22.28 1.37
N ILE A 5 -6.69 -22.96 0.24
CA ILE A 5 -6.15 -22.54 -1.06
C ILE A 5 -7.11 -21.54 -1.74
N LEU A 6 -8.42 -21.73 -1.56
CA LEU A 6 -9.47 -20.87 -2.11
C LEU A 6 -9.51 -19.47 -1.48
N VAL A 7 -9.01 -19.37 -0.25
CA VAL A 7 -8.75 -18.13 0.47
C VAL A 7 -7.75 -17.34 -0.37
N ILE A 8 -6.51 -17.81 -0.57
CA ILE A 8 -5.41 -17.11 -1.31
C ILE A 8 -5.78 -16.58 -2.72
N ILE A 9 -6.76 -17.14 -3.43
CA ILE A 9 -7.13 -16.73 -4.81
C ILE A 9 -7.89 -15.40 -4.86
N PHE A 10 -8.72 -15.07 -3.87
CA PHE A 10 -9.40 -13.74 -3.84
C PHE A 10 -8.47 -12.60 -3.39
N PHE A 11 -7.21 -12.91 -3.05
CA PHE A 11 -6.37 -12.07 -2.19
C PHE A 11 -5.50 -11.09 -2.98
N PHE A 12 -5.19 -11.37 -4.24
CA PHE A 12 -4.06 -10.70 -4.88
C PHE A 12 -4.41 -9.47 -5.69
N SER A 13 -5.58 -9.44 -6.32
CA SER A 13 -5.98 -8.32 -7.18
C SER A 13 -6.29 -7.07 -6.35
N SER A 14 -6.90 -7.24 -5.18
CA SER A 14 -7.20 -6.16 -4.25
C SER A 14 -5.96 -5.66 -3.50
N LEU A 15 -5.12 -6.57 -3.01
CA LEU A 15 -3.93 -6.19 -2.22
C LEU A 15 -2.79 -5.64 -3.08
N SER A 16 -2.54 -6.19 -4.28
CA SER A 16 -1.49 -5.66 -5.16
C SER A 16 -1.83 -4.28 -5.71
N ALA A 17 -3.13 -3.99 -5.88
CA ALA A 17 -3.59 -2.66 -6.24
C ALA A 17 -3.52 -1.67 -5.06
N ALA A 18 -3.50 -2.19 -3.82
CA ALA A 18 -3.46 -1.41 -2.59
C ALA A 18 -2.05 -0.98 -2.14
N ALA A 19 -0.98 -1.59 -2.68
CA ALA A 19 0.42 -1.28 -2.34
C ALA A 19 0.71 -1.07 -0.83
N PRO A 20 0.26 -1.97 0.07
CA PRO A 20 0.29 -1.72 1.51
C PRO A 20 1.72 -1.54 2.06
N TYR A 21 2.75 -2.16 1.48
CA TYR A 21 4.13 -1.94 1.95
C TYR A 21 4.59 -0.51 1.69
N THR A 22 4.30 0.05 0.51
CA THR A 22 4.67 1.43 0.17
C THR A 22 4.06 2.43 1.15
N HIS A 23 2.78 2.29 1.43
CA HIS A 23 2.09 3.17 2.38
C HIS A 23 2.59 2.99 3.83
N ALA A 24 2.80 1.75 4.27
CA ALA A 24 3.35 1.49 5.61
C ALA A 24 4.79 2.01 5.77
N TYR A 25 5.64 1.79 4.77
CA TYR A 25 7.01 2.26 4.75
C TYR A 25 7.07 3.78 4.89
N LEU A 26 6.33 4.51 4.04
CA LEU A 26 6.31 5.97 4.07
C LEU A 26 5.70 6.52 5.37
N THR A 27 4.74 5.81 5.98
CA THR A 27 4.22 6.17 7.31
C THR A 27 5.31 6.07 8.37
N LYS A 28 6.15 5.04 8.34
CA LYS A 28 7.27 4.91 9.29
C LYS A 28 8.29 6.03 9.10
N ARG A 29 8.63 6.38 7.86
CA ARG A 29 9.51 7.53 7.54
C ARG A 29 8.92 8.84 8.05
N LEU A 30 7.59 9.03 7.90
CA LEU A 30 6.89 10.18 8.45
C LEU A 30 7.06 10.27 9.99
N PHE A 31 6.90 9.16 10.72
CA PHE A 31 7.07 9.15 12.17
C PHE A 31 8.50 9.38 12.65
N GLU A 32 9.51 9.02 11.85
CA GLU A 32 10.90 9.36 12.13
C GLU A 32 11.12 10.87 12.02
N GLU A 33 10.48 11.50 11.03
CA GLU A 33 10.65 12.93 10.80
C GLU A 33 9.80 13.79 11.76
N PHE A 34 8.62 13.29 12.13
CA PHE A 34 7.62 13.92 12.99
C PHE A 34 7.34 13.07 14.25
N PRO A 35 8.26 13.04 15.23
CA PRO A 35 8.21 12.07 16.34
C PRO A 35 7.22 12.41 17.46
N TYR A 36 6.21 13.27 17.21
CA TYR A 36 5.27 13.75 18.24
C TYR A 36 4.08 12.80 18.51
N TYR A 37 3.82 11.83 17.64
CA TYR A 37 2.77 10.82 17.88
C TYR A 37 3.18 9.83 18.98
N THR A 38 2.32 9.66 19.99
CA THR A 38 2.38 8.59 20.99
C THR A 38 2.24 7.21 20.33
N PRO A 39 2.61 6.11 21.01
CA PRO A 39 2.47 4.76 20.45
C PRO A 39 1.04 4.42 19.98
N GLN A 40 0.02 4.85 20.74
CA GLN A 40 -1.39 4.63 20.41
C GLN A 40 -1.82 5.43 19.18
N GLU A 41 -1.36 6.68 19.06
CA GLU A 41 -1.65 7.52 17.90
C GLU A 41 -0.95 6.98 16.64
N ARG A 42 0.30 6.49 16.75
CA ARG A 42 1.00 5.83 15.64
C ARG A 42 0.27 4.58 15.16
N GLN A 43 -0.26 3.78 16.08
CA GLN A 43 -1.09 2.63 15.74
C GLN A 43 -2.34 3.07 14.96
N ALA A 44 -3.07 4.07 15.48
CA ALA A 44 -4.27 4.56 14.83
C ALA A 44 -3.99 5.15 13.44
N PHE A 45 -2.91 5.92 13.30
CA PHE A 45 -2.46 6.47 12.02
C PHE A 45 -2.08 5.37 11.05
N MET A 46 -1.29 4.36 11.46
CA MET A 46 -0.91 3.24 10.59
C MET A 46 -2.14 2.48 10.07
N VAL A 47 -3.11 2.18 10.94
CA VAL A 47 -4.37 1.54 10.53
C VAL A 47 -5.15 2.46 9.59
N GLY A 48 -5.22 3.76 9.89
CA GLY A 48 -5.83 4.77 9.03
C GLY A 48 -5.18 4.85 7.64
N THR A 49 -3.86 4.75 7.55
CA THR A 49 -3.12 4.71 6.28
C THR A 49 -3.44 3.47 5.45
N LEU A 50 -3.63 2.31 6.10
CA LEU A 50 -3.90 1.04 5.41
C LEU A 50 -5.40 0.80 5.18
N PHE A 51 -6.27 1.64 5.71
CA PHE A 51 -7.71 1.45 5.64
C PHE A 51 -8.33 1.67 4.25
N PRO A 52 -7.99 2.73 3.46
CA PRO A 52 -8.84 3.16 2.37
C PRO A 52 -9.10 2.15 1.25
N ASP A 53 -8.16 1.24 1.04
CA ASP A 53 -8.26 0.19 0.04
C ASP A 53 -9.13 -1.00 0.45
N ILE A 54 -9.72 -0.98 1.64
CA ILE A 54 -10.81 -1.89 2.02
C ILE A 54 -11.96 -1.88 1.02
N ARG A 55 -12.12 -0.80 0.24
CA ARG A 55 -13.07 -0.67 -0.87
C ARG A 55 -13.05 -1.84 -1.84
N TYR A 56 -11.90 -2.50 -2.02
CA TYR A 56 -11.80 -3.66 -2.90
C TYR A 56 -12.57 -4.88 -2.39
N LEU A 57 -13.04 -4.88 -1.14
CA LEU A 57 -13.94 -5.88 -0.59
C LEU A 57 -15.43 -5.62 -0.91
N GLY A 58 -15.75 -4.48 -1.52
CA GLY A 58 -17.07 -4.19 -2.12
C GLY A 58 -18.07 -3.47 -1.22
N GLU A 59 -17.76 -3.21 0.06
CA GLU A 59 -18.66 -2.51 0.99
C GLU A 59 -18.44 -0.99 1.05
N ALA A 60 -17.37 -0.48 0.44
CA ALA A 60 -17.07 0.95 0.35
C ALA A 60 -16.69 1.32 -1.08
N LYS A 61 -17.00 2.56 -1.49
CA LYS A 61 -16.56 3.13 -2.77
C LYS A 61 -15.30 3.96 -2.55
N ARG A 62 -14.57 4.25 -3.64
CA ARG A 62 -13.34 5.06 -3.56
C ARG A 62 -13.59 6.43 -2.94
N HIS A 63 -14.69 7.11 -3.29
CA HIS A 63 -15.00 8.43 -2.73
C HIS A 63 -15.39 8.39 -1.25
N ASP A 64 -15.75 7.21 -0.71
CA ASP A 64 -16.05 7.07 0.72
C ASP A 64 -14.76 7.04 1.54
N THR A 65 -13.67 6.52 0.96
CA THR A 65 -12.42 6.23 1.70
C THR A 65 -11.20 7.03 1.25
N HIS A 66 -11.22 7.61 0.05
CA HIS A 66 -10.14 8.43 -0.50
C HIS A 66 -10.58 9.88 -0.60
N ILE A 67 -9.74 10.78 -0.12
CA ILE A 67 -9.98 12.22 -0.10
C ILE A 67 -9.11 12.83 -1.19
N ASN A 68 -9.68 13.66 -2.06
CA ASN A 68 -8.92 14.27 -3.14
C ASN A 68 -8.22 15.56 -2.69
N HIS A 69 -7.12 15.91 -3.35
CA HIS A 69 -6.36 17.15 -3.16
C HIS A 69 -5.79 17.30 -1.76
N VAL A 70 -5.32 16.21 -1.16
CA VAL A 70 -4.74 16.23 0.18
C VAL A 70 -3.33 16.81 0.11
N THR A 71 -3.00 17.69 1.05
CA THR A 71 -1.64 18.20 1.26
C THR A 71 -1.00 17.55 2.48
N LEU A 72 0.33 17.52 2.56
CA LEU A 72 1.01 17.05 3.76
C LEU A 72 0.66 17.93 4.98
N GLU A 73 0.50 19.24 4.81
CA GLU A 73 0.02 20.13 5.87
C GLU A 73 -1.34 19.70 6.43
N ALA A 74 -2.29 19.31 5.57
CA ALA A 74 -3.59 18.81 6.02
C ALA A 74 -3.46 17.50 6.82
N VAL A 75 -2.50 16.63 6.48
CA VAL A 75 -2.19 15.42 7.25
C VAL A 75 -1.63 15.79 8.64
N LEU A 76 -0.68 16.72 8.70
CA LEU A 76 0.01 17.09 9.93
C LEU A 76 -0.89 17.90 10.90
N ASN A 77 -1.84 18.66 10.36
CA ASN A 77 -2.80 19.46 11.14
C ASN A 77 -4.07 18.68 11.55
N GLU A 78 -4.27 17.45 11.05
CA GLU A 78 -5.39 16.62 11.47
C GLU A 78 -5.19 16.10 12.91
N SER A 79 -6.20 16.35 13.74
CA SER A 79 -6.18 16.05 15.17
C SER A 79 -6.51 14.59 15.48
N ASP A 80 -7.31 13.92 14.65
CA ASP A 80 -7.59 12.48 14.79
C ASP A 80 -6.51 11.66 14.06
N PRO A 81 -5.67 10.89 14.76
CA PRO A 81 -4.57 10.15 14.13
C PRO A 81 -5.06 9.16 13.06
N PHE A 82 -6.21 8.52 13.28
CA PHE A 82 -6.77 7.61 12.27
C PHE A 82 -7.13 8.37 10.98
N ARG A 83 -7.83 9.50 11.11
CA ARG A 83 -8.15 10.36 9.96
C ARG A 83 -6.90 10.94 9.30
N ALA A 84 -5.89 11.30 10.07
CA ALA A 84 -4.59 11.74 9.55
C ALA A 84 -3.94 10.65 8.68
N GLY A 85 -4.01 9.38 9.10
CA GLY A 85 -3.61 8.24 8.30
C GLY A 85 -4.39 8.11 6.98
N VAL A 86 -5.72 8.26 7.02
CA VAL A 86 -6.55 8.22 5.80
C VAL A 86 -6.21 9.35 4.82
N LEU A 87 -5.96 10.56 5.33
CA LEU A 87 -5.46 11.68 4.55
C LEU A 87 -4.08 11.35 3.95
N PHE A 88 -3.18 10.79 4.76
CA PHE A 88 -1.84 10.44 4.33
C PHE A 88 -1.82 9.38 3.23
N HIS A 89 -2.69 8.37 3.33
CA HIS A 89 -2.91 7.41 2.24
C HIS A 89 -3.21 8.14 0.93
N SER A 90 -4.19 9.04 0.94
CA SER A 90 -4.62 9.76 -0.25
C SER A 90 -3.53 10.70 -0.78
N TYR A 91 -2.80 11.36 0.11
CA TYR A 91 -1.63 12.16 -0.21
C TYR A 91 -0.57 11.35 -0.97
N VAL A 92 -0.21 10.18 -0.43
CA VAL A 92 0.78 9.29 -1.05
C VAL A 92 0.31 8.83 -2.43
N ASP A 93 -0.95 8.39 -2.54
CA ASP A 93 -1.55 7.88 -3.77
C ASP A 93 -1.52 8.95 -4.89
N GLU A 94 -1.90 10.20 -4.58
CA GLU A 94 -1.90 11.34 -5.52
C GLU A 94 -0.48 11.75 -5.95
N LYS A 95 0.44 11.90 -4.98
CA LYS A 95 1.82 12.32 -5.28
C LYS A 95 2.57 11.26 -6.07
N ARG A 96 2.42 9.99 -5.69
CA ARG A 96 3.00 8.85 -6.41
C ARG A 96 2.55 8.84 -7.86
N GLU A 97 1.25 8.99 -8.12
CA GLU A 97 0.73 8.98 -9.49
C GLU A 97 1.24 10.17 -10.32
N ALA A 98 1.25 11.38 -9.74
CA ALA A 98 1.79 12.55 -10.42
C ALA A 98 3.26 12.36 -10.81
N LEU A 99 4.08 11.79 -9.92
CA LEU A 99 5.50 11.53 -10.16
C LEU A 99 5.72 10.43 -11.21
N LEU A 100 4.91 9.37 -11.22
CA LEU A 100 5.00 8.31 -12.25
C LEU A 100 4.79 8.88 -13.66
N VAL A 101 3.81 9.78 -13.79
CA VAL A 101 3.50 10.48 -15.04
C VAL A 101 4.63 11.44 -15.41
N GLU A 102 5.08 12.28 -14.48
CA GLU A 102 6.16 13.25 -14.69
C GLU A 102 7.46 12.57 -15.14
N LYS A 103 7.84 11.46 -14.50
CA LYS A 103 9.06 10.71 -14.79
C LYS A 103 8.92 9.75 -15.99
N GLY A 104 7.73 9.65 -16.58
CA GLY A 104 7.49 8.79 -17.74
C GLY A 104 7.72 7.30 -17.47
N VAL A 105 7.50 6.83 -16.24
CA VAL A 105 7.81 5.44 -15.81
C VAL A 105 6.90 4.42 -16.49
N TYR A 106 5.66 4.81 -16.80
CA TYR A 106 4.67 3.92 -17.40
C TYR A 106 5.11 3.34 -18.74
N ASP A 107 5.67 4.15 -19.63
CA ASP A 107 5.95 3.76 -21.01
C ASP A 107 6.99 2.65 -21.17
N PRO A 108 8.16 2.69 -20.51
CA PRO A 108 9.09 1.57 -20.56
C PRO A 108 8.53 0.30 -19.91
N VAL A 109 7.71 0.41 -18.86
CA VAL A 109 7.11 -0.76 -18.18
C VAL A 109 6.02 -1.39 -19.05
N ARG A 110 5.19 -0.59 -19.73
CA ARG A 110 4.12 -1.07 -20.65
C ARG A 110 4.64 -1.95 -21.78
N LYS A 111 5.91 -1.79 -22.18
CA LYS A 111 6.53 -2.65 -23.21
C LYS A 111 6.64 -4.11 -22.77
N THR A 112 6.77 -4.34 -21.46
CA THR A 112 6.90 -5.68 -20.87
C THR A 112 5.61 -6.13 -20.20
N ILE A 113 4.91 -5.19 -19.54
CA ILE A 113 3.66 -5.40 -18.81
C ILE A 113 2.57 -4.49 -19.39
N PRO A 114 1.98 -4.88 -20.54
CA PRO A 114 1.09 -4.00 -21.31
C PRO A 114 -0.29 -3.81 -20.68
N VAL A 115 -0.75 -4.78 -19.89
CA VAL A 115 -2.04 -4.75 -19.19
C VAL A 115 -1.78 -4.58 -17.69
N HIS A 116 -2.69 -3.87 -17.01
CA HIS A 116 -2.62 -3.58 -15.57
C HIS A 116 -1.26 -3.04 -15.08
N THR A 117 -0.57 -2.25 -15.92
CA THR A 117 0.79 -1.73 -15.65
C THR A 117 0.88 -1.02 -14.30
N ALA A 118 -0.09 -0.16 -13.96
CA ALA A 118 -0.10 0.57 -12.69
C ALA A 118 -0.08 -0.36 -11.48
N THR A 119 -0.89 -1.43 -11.50
CA THR A 119 -0.94 -2.44 -10.45
C THR A 119 0.37 -3.21 -10.36
N PHE A 120 0.99 -3.54 -11.50
CA PHE A 120 2.29 -4.20 -11.49
C PHE A 120 3.41 -3.32 -10.92
N ILE A 121 3.42 -2.03 -11.24
CA ILE A 121 4.38 -1.07 -10.68
C ILE A 121 4.23 -1.02 -9.15
N LYS A 122 3.00 -0.90 -8.64
CA LYS A 122 2.68 -0.98 -7.21
C LYS A 122 3.22 -2.26 -6.56
N LEU A 123 3.04 -3.40 -7.23
CA LEU A 123 3.54 -4.69 -6.76
C LEU A 123 5.08 -4.73 -6.68
N VAL A 124 5.77 -4.11 -7.63
CA VAL A 124 7.24 -4.03 -7.64
C VAL A 124 7.76 -3.12 -6.53
N GLU A 125 7.12 -1.97 -6.30
CA GLU A 125 7.45 -1.06 -5.19
C GLU A 125 7.35 -1.79 -3.85
N ASP A 126 6.23 -2.50 -3.62
CA ASP A 126 6.05 -3.31 -2.43
C ASP A 126 7.12 -4.40 -2.28
N GLU A 127 7.55 -5.03 -3.38
CA GLU A 127 8.62 -6.06 -3.36
C GLU A 127 10.01 -5.48 -3.05
N VAL A 128 10.24 -4.20 -3.39
CA VAL A 128 11.45 -3.47 -2.98
C VAL A 128 11.37 -3.17 -1.49
N LEU A 129 10.25 -2.60 -1.02
CA LEU A 129 10.09 -2.05 0.33
C LEU A 129 9.82 -3.12 1.39
N CYS A 130 9.30 -4.30 1.03
CA CYS A 130 9.13 -5.42 1.97
C CYS A 130 10.46 -5.98 2.48
N ARG A 131 11.59 -5.59 1.88
CA ARG A 131 12.93 -6.01 2.30
C ARG A 131 13.36 -5.36 3.62
N GLU A 132 12.75 -4.23 3.99
CA GLU A 132 12.92 -3.66 5.33
C GLU A 132 12.30 -4.65 6.34
N LYS A 133 13.13 -5.36 7.13
CA LYS A 133 12.68 -6.50 7.95
C LYS A 133 11.86 -6.14 9.19
N ASN A 134 11.20 -4.98 9.22
CA ASN A 134 10.55 -4.47 10.42
C ASN A 134 9.12 -3.98 10.14
N TYR A 135 8.18 -4.91 10.05
CA TYR A 135 6.74 -4.63 9.93
C TYR A 135 5.91 -5.33 11.02
N SER A 136 6.57 -5.77 12.10
CA SER A 136 5.88 -6.44 13.22
C SER A 136 4.94 -5.49 13.95
N ASP A 137 5.31 -4.22 14.06
CA ASP A 137 4.47 -3.13 14.58
C ASP A 137 3.21 -2.93 13.73
N VAL A 138 3.32 -3.01 12.40
CA VAL A 138 2.18 -2.96 11.48
C VAL A 138 1.24 -4.14 11.70
N ILE A 139 1.79 -5.35 11.83
CA ILE A 139 1.00 -6.56 12.12
C ILE A 139 0.30 -6.43 13.48
N VAL A 140 0.98 -5.91 14.51
CA VAL A 140 0.38 -5.66 15.83
C VAL A 140 -0.74 -4.63 15.74
N ALA A 141 -0.56 -3.57 14.95
CA ALA A 141 -1.58 -2.55 14.74
C ALA A 141 -2.88 -3.13 14.18
N LEU A 142 -2.78 -4.14 13.31
CA LEU A 142 -3.91 -4.80 12.65
C LEU A 142 -4.63 -5.86 13.51
N ILE A 143 -4.19 -6.15 14.75
CA ILE A 143 -4.84 -7.15 15.62
C ILE A 143 -6.25 -6.72 16.02
N SER A 144 -6.49 -5.41 16.17
CA SER A 144 -7.75 -4.86 16.67
C SER A 144 -8.40 -3.94 15.64
N ILE A 145 -9.74 -3.96 15.59
CA ILE A 145 -10.53 -2.99 14.83
C ILE A 145 -10.69 -1.72 15.68
N LEU A 146 -10.29 -0.58 15.13
CA LEU A 146 -10.33 0.71 15.81
C LEU A 146 -11.71 1.38 15.68
N PRO A 147 -12.09 2.27 16.63
CA PRO A 147 -13.32 3.04 16.53
C PRO A 147 -13.44 3.86 15.23
N GLY A 148 -12.33 4.40 14.72
CA GLY A 148 -12.30 5.19 13.48
C GLY A 148 -12.76 4.41 12.24
N GLU A 149 -12.44 3.12 12.16
CA GLU A 149 -12.88 2.26 11.05
C GLU A 149 -14.39 2.05 11.04
N LYS A 150 -15.00 1.92 12.23
CA LYS A 150 -16.44 1.69 12.39
C LYS A 150 -17.30 2.87 11.92
N GLN A 151 -16.72 4.06 11.82
CA GLN A 151 -17.43 5.26 11.36
C GLN A 151 -17.83 5.18 9.87
N TYR A 152 -17.16 4.34 9.08
CA TYR A 152 -17.42 4.16 7.65
C TYR A 152 -18.58 3.20 7.35
N GLN A 153 -19.30 2.72 8.37
CA GLN A 153 -20.44 1.81 8.24
C GLN A 153 -20.11 0.50 7.50
N ILE A 154 -18.84 0.10 7.51
CA ILE A 154 -18.37 -1.18 6.98
C ILE A 154 -18.67 -2.27 8.01
N SER A 155 -19.11 -3.45 7.55
CA SER A 155 -19.42 -4.56 8.44
C SER A 155 -18.17 -5.05 9.17
N GLU A 156 -18.35 -5.46 10.44
CA GLU A 156 -17.25 -6.00 11.24
C GLU A 156 -16.60 -7.24 10.59
N SER A 157 -17.38 -8.04 9.85
CA SER A 157 -16.87 -9.16 9.05
C SER A 157 -15.87 -8.69 7.98
N THR A 158 -16.19 -7.60 7.27
CA THR A 158 -15.35 -7.04 6.22
C THR A 158 -14.11 -6.35 6.79
N LEU A 159 -14.23 -5.63 7.91
CA LEU A 159 -13.08 -5.08 8.65
C LEU A 159 -12.10 -6.19 9.08
N ASN A 160 -12.62 -7.25 9.72
CA ASN A 160 -11.82 -8.42 10.11
C ASN A 160 -11.16 -9.10 8.91
N LYS A 161 -11.86 -9.20 7.78
CA LYS A 161 -11.31 -9.77 6.56
C LYS A 161 -10.17 -8.91 6.01
N TRP A 162 -10.33 -7.59 5.98
CA TRP A 162 -9.31 -6.65 5.55
C TRP A 162 -8.03 -6.74 6.40
N HIS A 163 -8.17 -6.75 7.73
CA HIS A 163 -7.05 -6.87 8.65
C HIS A 163 -6.29 -8.19 8.48
N LYS A 164 -7.02 -9.31 8.32
CA LYS A 164 -6.41 -10.62 8.04
C LYS A 164 -5.66 -10.64 6.72
N LEU A 165 -6.21 -9.99 5.69
CA LEU A 165 -5.60 -9.87 4.37
C LEU A 165 -4.27 -9.11 4.45
N LEU A 166 -4.29 -7.93 5.05
CA LEU A 166 -3.08 -7.12 5.26
C LEU A 166 -2.04 -7.86 6.11
N THR A 167 -2.46 -8.49 7.21
CA THR A 167 -1.56 -9.26 8.08
C THR A 167 -0.84 -10.36 7.32
N LEU A 168 -1.56 -11.15 6.52
CA LEU A 168 -0.96 -12.20 5.70
C LEU A 168 -0.02 -11.64 4.63
N TYR A 169 -0.34 -10.48 4.08
CA TYR A 169 0.53 -9.79 3.11
C TYR A 169 1.83 -9.31 3.77
N PHE A 170 1.78 -8.71 4.96
CA PHE A 170 2.97 -8.29 5.71
C PHE A 170 3.81 -9.45 6.28
N ILE A 171 3.22 -10.64 6.47
CA ILE A 171 3.96 -11.86 6.83
C ILE A 171 4.67 -12.48 5.62
N SER A 172 4.19 -12.22 4.41
CA SER A 172 4.72 -12.78 3.17
C SER A 172 5.44 -11.72 2.35
N SER A 173 6.13 -12.12 1.28
CA SER A 173 6.58 -11.17 0.26
C SER A 173 5.59 -11.12 -0.91
N PRO A 174 5.51 -10.00 -1.65
CA PRO A 174 4.73 -9.92 -2.88
C PRO A 174 5.05 -11.05 -3.86
N SER A 175 6.33 -11.35 -4.07
CA SER A 175 6.81 -12.45 -4.90
C SER A 175 6.42 -13.83 -4.40
N PHE A 176 6.44 -14.10 -3.10
CA PHE A 176 5.97 -15.37 -2.56
C PHE A 176 4.48 -15.56 -2.84
N SER A 177 3.69 -14.53 -2.56
CA SER A 177 2.25 -14.56 -2.78
C SER A 177 1.89 -14.72 -4.26
N LEU A 178 2.57 -13.99 -5.16
CA LEU A 178 2.41 -14.14 -6.61
C LEU A 178 2.73 -15.56 -7.08
N ASN A 179 3.83 -16.15 -6.62
CA ASN A 179 4.20 -17.53 -6.93
C ASN A 179 3.08 -18.50 -6.56
N VAL A 180 2.56 -18.43 -5.33
CA VAL A 180 1.48 -19.31 -4.88
C VAL A 180 0.26 -19.21 -5.78
N ILE A 181 -0.11 -18.01 -6.24
CA ILE A 181 -1.27 -17.82 -7.10
C ILE A 181 -1.03 -18.33 -8.51
N THR A 182 0.17 -18.12 -9.06
CA THR A 182 0.49 -18.63 -10.39
C THR A 182 0.41 -20.15 -10.49
N LEU A 183 0.72 -20.87 -9.40
CA LEU A 183 0.57 -22.33 -9.30
C LEU A 183 -0.88 -22.80 -9.44
N LEU A 184 -1.85 -21.93 -9.15
CA LEU A 184 -3.27 -22.25 -9.23
C LEU A 184 -3.79 -22.16 -10.67
N ASN A 185 -2.99 -21.60 -11.59
CA ASN A 185 -3.26 -21.46 -13.01
C ASN A 185 -4.65 -20.86 -13.31
N LYS A 186 -5.08 -19.91 -12.46
CA LYS A 186 -6.34 -19.19 -12.55
C LYS A 186 -6.08 -17.70 -12.46
N GLY A 187 -6.86 -16.91 -13.20
CA GLY A 187 -6.87 -15.47 -13.07
C GLY A 187 -7.43 -15.00 -11.73
N VAL A 188 -7.07 -13.79 -11.30
CA VAL A 188 -7.48 -13.21 -10.03
C VAL A 188 -7.85 -11.74 -10.23
N GLY A 189 -9.07 -11.37 -9.80
CA GLY A 189 -9.68 -10.03 -9.91
C GLY A 189 -9.32 -9.26 -11.17
N GLY A 190 -9.70 -9.83 -12.31
CA GLY A 190 -9.51 -9.22 -13.63
C GLY A 190 -8.17 -9.51 -14.29
N ILE A 191 -7.16 -9.98 -13.54
CA ILE A 191 -5.84 -10.33 -14.08
C ILE A 191 -5.85 -11.78 -14.56
N SER A 192 -5.44 -12.02 -15.81
CA SER A 192 -5.45 -13.37 -16.38
C SER A 192 -4.35 -14.26 -15.80
N ALA A 193 -4.48 -15.59 -15.92
CA ALA A 193 -3.44 -16.52 -15.47
C ALA A 193 -2.12 -16.36 -16.26
N GLU A 194 -2.20 -16.02 -17.55
CA GLU A 194 -1.05 -15.73 -18.39
C GLU A 194 -0.33 -14.46 -17.94
N GLU A 195 -1.09 -13.42 -17.66
CA GLU A 195 -0.56 -12.16 -17.14
C GLU A 195 0.11 -12.33 -15.77
N LEU A 196 -0.49 -13.11 -14.86
CA LEU A 196 0.12 -13.44 -13.57
C LEU A 196 1.44 -14.20 -13.72
N LYS A 197 1.54 -15.12 -14.69
CA LYS A 197 2.80 -15.80 -15.02
C LYS A 197 3.84 -14.80 -15.54
N ASN A 198 3.44 -13.90 -16.43
CA ASN A 198 4.31 -12.84 -16.93
C ASN A 198 4.83 -11.95 -15.78
N TRP A 199 3.94 -11.54 -14.88
CA TRP A 199 4.33 -10.78 -13.68
C TRP A 199 5.32 -11.55 -12.82
N ASN A 200 5.12 -12.86 -12.64
CA ASN A 200 5.98 -13.69 -11.80
C ASN A 200 7.41 -13.81 -12.35
N VAL A 201 7.56 -13.80 -13.68
CA VAL A 201 8.86 -13.77 -14.35
C VAL A 201 9.57 -12.42 -14.13
N HIS A 202 8.83 -11.31 -14.14
CA HIS A 202 9.42 -9.97 -14.15
C HIS A 202 9.55 -9.28 -12.79
N LEU A 203 8.74 -9.66 -11.80
CA LEU A 203 8.67 -8.99 -10.49
C LEU A 203 10.04 -8.93 -9.78
N LYS A 204 10.72 -10.07 -9.64
CA LYS A 204 12.03 -10.12 -8.98
C LYS A 204 13.11 -9.35 -9.75
N PRO A 205 13.33 -9.58 -11.06
CA PRO A 205 14.29 -8.79 -11.83
C PRO A 205 14.04 -7.28 -11.70
N MET A 206 12.82 -6.82 -11.95
CA MET A 206 12.51 -5.37 -11.93
C MET A 206 12.61 -4.75 -10.54
N SER A 207 12.40 -5.51 -9.47
CA SER A 207 12.58 -5.03 -8.08
C SER A 207 14.04 -5.07 -7.60
N GLN A 208 14.92 -5.84 -8.23
CA GLN A 208 16.32 -5.96 -7.82
C GLN A 208 17.21 -5.02 -8.62
N GLU A 209 17.07 -5.06 -9.94
CA GLU A 209 17.93 -4.39 -10.90
C GLU A 209 17.06 -3.90 -12.05
N GLY A 210 16.84 -2.59 -12.14
CA GLY A 210 16.07 -2.04 -13.26
C GLY A 210 15.38 -0.73 -12.94
N ILE A 211 14.62 -0.25 -13.92
CA ILE A 211 13.95 1.06 -13.87
C ILE A 211 12.99 1.18 -12.68
N LEU A 212 12.32 0.10 -12.29
CA LEU A 212 11.37 0.13 -11.19
C LEU A 212 12.03 0.10 -9.81
N ASN A 213 13.19 -0.54 -9.67
CA ASN A 213 14.00 -0.41 -8.46
C ASN A 213 14.49 1.04 -8.29
N ALA A 214 15.09 1.62 -9.34
CA ALA A 214 15.56 3.00 -9.32
C ALA A 214 14.41 3.99 -9.05
N TRP A 215 13.27 3.80 -9.73
CA TRP A 215 12.05 4.56 -9.47
C TRP A 215 11.60 4.48 -8.00
N THR A 216 11.60 3.28 -7.40
CA THR A 216 11.15 3.14 -6.01
C THR A 216 12.08 3.88 -5.04
N VAL A 217 13.39 3.87 -5.31
CA VAL A 217 14.37 4.65 -4.54
C VAL A 217 14.12 6.15 -4.69
N ASP A 218 13.89 6.62 -5.91
CA ASP A 218 13.58 8.03 -6.19
C ASP A 218 12.25 8.47 -5.55
N LEU A 219 11.24 7.59 -5.56
CA LEU A 219 9.94 7.82 -4.92
C LEU A 219 10.10 8.00 -3.41
N VAL A 220 10.81 7.08 -2.75
CA VAL A 220 11.09 7.19 -1.30
C VAL A 220 11.84 8.48 -1.00
N LYS A 221 12.91 8.76 -1.75
CA LYS A 221 13.70 9.98 -1.58
C LYS A 221 12.85 11.25 -1.73
N TYR A 222 11.94 11.28 -2.70
CA TYR A 222 11.03 12.42 -2.88
C TYR A 222 10.21 12.67 -1.61
N PHE A 223 9.61 11.63 -1.03
CA PHE A 223 8.79 11.79 0.18
C PHE A 223 9.64 12.20 1.39
N GLU A 224 10.82 11.61 1.57
CA GLU A 224 11.74 12.01 2.64
C GLU A 224 12.15 13.49 2.52
N ASP A 225 12.54 13.93 1.31
CA ASP A 225 12.89 15.33 1.05
C ASP A 225 11.68 16.26 1.26
N ASP A 226 10.46 15.81 0.94
CA ASP A 226 9.22 16.57 1.16
C ASP A 226 8.86 16.68 2.65
N PHE A 227 9.00 15.59 3.41
CA PHE A 227 8.79 15.58 4.86
C PHE A 227 9.76 16.55 5.56
N SER A 228 11.04 16.51 5.20
CA SER A 228 12.04 17.40 5.78
C SER A 228 11.82 18.88 5.48
N LYS A 229 11.34 19.23 4.28
CA LYS A 229 10.96 20.61 3.96
C LYS A 229 9.86 21.13 4.87
N HIS A 230 8.85 20.31 5.14
CA HIS A 230 7.74 20.70 6.01
C HIS A 230 8.16 20.77 7.49
N LYS A 231 9.05 19.89 7.94
CA LYS A 231 9.62 19.98 9.29
C LYS A 231 10.34 21.31 9.53
N ILE A 232 11.14 21.77 8.57
CA ILE A 232 11.83 23.07 8.67
C ILE A 232 10.81 24.21 8.77
N ALA A 233 9.71 24.15 8.03
CA ALA A 233 8.66 25.18 8.05
C ALA A 233 7.85 25.23 9.36
N LEU A 234 7.87 24.17 10.17
CA LEU A 234 7.16 24.09 11.45
C LEU A 234 8.02 24.52 12.66
N VAL A 235 9.32 24.77 12.47
CA VAL A 235 10.20 25.33 13.52
C VAL A 235 10.07 26.86 13.48
N PRO A 236 9.53 27.51 14.53
CA PRO A 236 9.38 28.97 14.59
C PRO A 236 10.70 29.74 14.51
#